data_AF-A0A6I3IID2-F1
#
_entry.id   AF-A0A6I3IID2-F1
#
_cell.length_a   1.000
_cell.length_b   1.000
_cell.length_c   1.000
_cell.angle_alpha   90.00
_cell.angle_beta   90.00
_cell.angle_gamma   90.00
#
_symmetry.space_group_name_H-M   'P 1'
#
loop_
_entity.id
_entity.type
_entity.pdbx_description
1 polymer ?
#
loop_
_entity_poly.entity_id
_entity_poly.type
_entity_poly.pdbx_seq_one_letter_code
_entity_poly.pdbx_strand_id
1 'polypeptide(L)'
;MGRVEREVYAAATSPRHVRALTVGGGTLLAALPLPASLRAGLGLAGYLAGLALPADRQAAAEPDHLRHLRRQVDRLGDWLDDRRGALGWDVETWLDRVLVRAGGVLADPALVAEPERLASLSRLLLVTLPEVLREGEDTAFEPDPSRRRLRLALRLDHLDRELTALRSAA
;
A
#
# COMPACT_ATOMS: atom_id res chain seq x y z
N MET A 1 -24.41 -19.83 0.18
CA MET A 1 -23.10 -19.94 -0.49
C MET A 1 -23.11 -21.11 -1.47
N GLY A 2 -23.21 -20.79 -2.75
CA GLY A 2 -23.35 -21.75 -3.85
C GLY A 2 -22.07 -22.54 -4.09
N ARG A 3 -22.18 -23.72 -4.70
CA ARG A 3 -21.03 -24.58 -5.04
C ARG A 3 -19.97 -23.85 -5.89
N VAL A 4 -20.44 -22.99 -6.78
CA VAL A 4 -19.60 -22.15 -7.66
C VAL A 4 -18.80 -21.12 -6.88
N GLU A 5 -19.40 -20.45 -5.88
CA GLU A 5 -18.70 -19.46 -5.04
C GLU A 5 -17.57 -20.11 -4.24
N ARG A 6 -17.76 -21.36 -3.78
CA ARG A 6 -16.73 -22.13 -3.07
C ARG A 6 -15.59 -22.56 -3.98
N GLU A 7 -15.88 -22.92 -5.23
CA GLU A 7 -14.85 -23.30 -6.21
C GLU A 7 -14.03 -22.10 -6.69
N VAL A 8 -14.66 -20.93 -6.86
CA VAL A 8 -13.98 -19.67 -7.18
C VAL A 8 -13.12 -19.20 -6.00
N TYR A 9 -13.64 -19.28 -4.77
CA TYR A 9 -12.87 -18.95 -3.56
C TYR A 9 -11.66 -19.86 -3.40
N ALA A 10 -11.84 -21.19 -3.54
CA ALA A 10 -10.75 -22.15 -3.46
C ALA A 10 -9.68 -21.97 -4.57
N ALA A 11 -10.10 -21.52 -5.76
CA ALA A 11 -9.18 -21.21 -6.85
C ALA A 11 -8.39 -19.91 -6.56
N ALA A 12 -9.04 -18.89 -6.01
CA ALA A 12 -8.42 -17.60 -5.65
C ALA A 12 -7.46 -17.71 -4.45
N THR A 13 -7.77 -18.60 -3.49
CA THR A 13 -6.90 -18.89 -2.34
C THR A 13 -5.94 -20.06 -2.59
N SER A 14 -5.88 -20.57 -3.82
CA SER A 14 -5.00 -21.67 -4.19
C SER A 14 -3.53 -21.26 -4.00
N PRO A 15 -2.70 -22.08 -3.33
CA PRO A 15 -1.26 -21.81 -3.15
C PRO A 15 -0.51 -21.57 -4.47
N ARG A 16 -1.03 -22.09 -5.59
CA ARG A 16 -0.49 -21.88 -6.94
C ARG A 16 -0.82 -20.49 -7.49
N HIS A 17 -2.01 -19.94 -7.22
CA HIS A 17 -2.41 -18.59 -7.62
C HIS A 17 -1.67 -17.53 -6.79
N VAL A 18 -1.54 -17.77 -5.48
CA VAL A 18 -0.73 -16.91 -4.60
C VAL A 18 0.73 -16.91 -5.07
N ARG A 19 1.32 -18.07 -5.35
CA ARG A 19 2.68 -18.16 -5.94
C ARG A 19 2.80 -17.44 -7.29
N ALA A 20 1.81 -17.54 -8.17
CA ALA A 20 1.85 -16.86 -9.47
C ALA A 20 1.84 -15.34 -9.32
N LEU A 21 1.06 -14.80 -8.38
CA LEU A 21 1.05 -13.37 -8.04
C LEU A 21 2.36 -12.94 -7.37
N THR A 22 2.94 -13.75 -6.49
CA THR A 22 4.24 -13.47 -5.86
C THR A 22 5.39 -13.48 -6.87
N VAL A 23 5.40 -14.43 -7.80
CA VAL A 23 6.42 -14.52 -8.87
C VAL A 23 6.25 -13.38 -9.87
N GLY A 24 5.00 -13.06 -10.27
CA GLY A 24 4.71 -11.93 -11.16
C GLY A 24 5.04 -10.56 -10.54
N GLY A 25 4.81 -10.39 -9.24
CA GLY A 25 5.23 -9.21 -8.49
C GLY A 25 6.75 -9.06 -8.41
N GLY A 26 7.47 -10.18 -8.20
CA GLY A 26 8.94 -10.20 -8.15
C GLY A 26 9.61 -9.85 -9.49
N THR A 27 9.03 -10.27 -10.62
CA THR A 27 9.56 -9.93 -11.96
C THR A 27 9.23 -8.51 -12.40
N LEU A 28 8.05 -7.97 -12.05
CA LEU A 28 7.70 -6.57 -12.28
C LEU A 28 8.57 -5.60 -11.46
N LEU A 29 8.91 -5.96 -10.21
CA LEU A 29 9.79 -5.17 -9.34
C LEU A 29 11.24 -5.07 -9.84
N ALA A 30 11.71 -6.08 -10.58
CA ALA A 30 13.05 -6.10 -11.15
C ALA A 30 13.22 -5.15 -12.36
N ALA A 31 12.12 -4.75 -13.01
CA ALA A 31 12.12 -3.86 -14.17
C ALA A 31 12.00 -2.37 -13.81
N LEU A 32 11.77 -2.04 -12.53
CA LEU A 32 11.58 -0.66 -12.07
C LEU A 32 12.93 0.01 -11.72
N PRO A 33 13.14 1.29 -12.10
CA PRO A 33 14.39 2.00 -11.83
C PRO A 33 14.40 2.53 -10.38
N LEU A 34 14.38 1.62 -9.41
CA LEU A 34 14.39 1.94 -7.98
C LEU A 34 15.82 1.92 -7.41
N PRO A 35 16.09 2.67 -6.31
CA PRO A 35 17.35 2.57 -5.57
C PRO A 35 17.62 1.14 -5.09
N ALA A 36 18.89 0.71 -5.07
CA ALA A 36 19.27 -0.69 -4.83
C ALA A 36 18.79 -1.25 -3.46
N SER A 37 18.75 -0.41 -2.42
CA SER A 37 18.26 -0.79 -1.08
C SER A 37 16.75 -1.06 -1.05
N LEU A 38 15.97 -0.31 -1.84
CA LEU A 38 14.52 -0.50 -2.00
C LEU A 38 14.22 -1.78 -2.79
N ARG A 39 14.99 -2.07 -3.85
CA ARG A 39 14.88 -3.34 -4.59
C ARG A 39 15.23 -4.56 -3.73
N ALA A 40 16.28 -4.47 -2.91
CA ALA A 40 16.68 -5.54 -2.01
C ALA A 40 15.62 -5.82 -0.92
N GLY A 41 15.03 -4.76 -0.35
CA GLY A 41 13.97 -4.88 0.67
C GLY A 41 12.65 -5.45 0.15
N LEU A 42 12.28 -5.14 -1.10
CA LEU A 42 11.05 -5.62 -1.72
C LEU A 42 11.20 -7.04 -2.31
N GLY A 43 12.37 -7.37 -2.88
CA GLY A 43 12.65 -8.69 -3.44
C GLY A 43 12.82 -9.80 -2.39
N LEU A 44 13.44 -9.51 -1.24
CA LEU A 44 13.62 -10.48 -0.15
C LEU A 44 12.30 -10.78 0.59
N ALA A 45 11.42 -9.80 0.75
CA ALA A 45 10.15 -9.97 1.46
C ALA A 45 9.18 -10.88 0.69
N GLY A 46 9.11 -10.76 -0.64
CA GLY A 46 8.30 -11.63 -1.50
C GLY A 46 8.81 -13.08 -1.54
N TYR A 47 10.12 -13.30 -1.45
CA TYR A 47 10.73 -14.63 -1.44
C TYR A 47 10.62 -15.33 -0.07
N LEU A 48 10.81 -14.61 1.04
CA LEU A 48 10.75 -15.17 2.40
C LEU A 48 9.33 -15.48 2.87
N ALA A 49 8.34 -14.68 2.46
CA ALA A 49 6.92 -14.96 2.73
C ALA A 49 6.44 -16.27 2.07
N GLY A 50 7.14 -16.76 1.05
CA GLY A 50 6.85 -18.03 0.37
C GLY A 50 7.52 -19.28 0.96
N LEU A 51 8.45 -19.14 1.93
CA LEU A 51 9.29 -20.24 2.40
C LEU A 51 9.24 -20.53 3.90
N ALA A 52 8.62 -19.69 4.74
CA ALA A 52 8.57 -19.92 6.18
C ALA A 52 7.16 -20.36 6.64
N LEU A 53 6.89 -21.66 6.53
CA LEU A 53 5.91 -22.34 7.39
C LEU A 53 6.62 -23.48 8.12
N PRO A 54 6.62 -23.44 9.45
CA PRO A 54 6.00 -24.53 10.17
C PRO A 54 4.90 -24.03 11.11
N ALA A 55 3.85 -24.84 11.17
CA ALA A 55 2.79 -24.75 12.15
C ALA A 55 3.35 -25.03 13.55
N ASP A 56 3.34 -24.03 14.43
CA ASP A 56 2.71 -24.15 15.75
C ASP A 56 2.95 -22.90 16.61
N ARG A 57 1.84 -22.47 17.23
CA ARG A 57 1.72 -21.51 18.36
C ARG A 57 2.33 -20.12 18.19
N GLN A 58 1.45 -19.11 18.13
CA GLN A 58 1.62 -17.91 18.94
C GLN A 58 0.29 -17.16 19.10
N ALA A 59 0.01 -16.77 20.34
CA ALA A 59 -1.11 -15.93 20.72
C ALA A 59 -1.11 -14.61 19.93
N ALA A 60 -2.27 -14.20 19.42
CA ALA A 60 -2.64 -12.83 19.04
C ALA A 60 -1.51 -11.95 18.43
N ALA A 61 -0.69 -12.50 17.53
CA ALA A 61 0.31 -11.72 16.81
C ALA A 61 -0.37 -11.02 15.64
N GLU A 62 -0.17 -9.71 15.50
CA GLU A 62 -0.62 -8.95 14.33
C GLU A 62 -0.12 -9.64 13.05
N PRO A 63 -0.99 -9.91 12.06
CA PRO A 63 -0.60 -10.52 10.80
C PRO A 63 0.59 -9.78 10.15
N ASP A 64 1.58 -10.52 9.65
CA ASP A 64 2.81 -9.93 9.11
C ASP A 64 2.56 -8.93 7.97
N HIS A 65 1.51 -9.15 7.17
CA HIS A 65 1.09 -8.23 6.12
C HIS A 65 0.62 -6.87 6.66
N LEU A 66 -0.18 -6.85 7.75
CA LEU A 66 -0.61 -5.61 8.39
C LEU A 66 0.57 -4.85 9.01
N ARG A 67 1.46 -5.59 9.68
CA ARG A 67 2.70 -5.04 10.23
C ARG A 67 3.57 -4.43 9.14
N HIS A 68 3.63 -5.06 7.96
CA HIS A 68 4.34 -4.52 6.80
C HIS A 68 3.71 -3.21 6.33
N LEU A 69 2.39 -3.17 6.13
CA LEU A 69 1.68 -1.95 5.70
C LEU A 69 1.88 -0.80 6.68
N ARG A 70 1.77 -1.05 8.00
CA ARG A 70 2.05 -0.02 9.02
C ARG A 70 3.45 0.55 8.89
N ARG A 71 4.47 -0.30 8.78
CA ARG A 71 5.86 0.16 8.58
C ARG A 71 6.05 0.99 7.31
N GLN A 72 5.29 0.73 6.24
CA GLN A 72 5.36 1.55 5.03
C GLN A 72 4.72 2.93 5.27
N VAL A 73 3.59 2.99 5.96
CA VAL A 73 2.94 4.26 6.34
C VAL A 73 3.86 5.06 7.26
N ASP A 74 4.47 4.43 8.27
CA ASP A 74 5.41 5.09 9.19
C ASP A 74 6.60 5.68 8.45
N ARG A 75 7.25 4.89 7.57
CA ARG A 75 8.38 5.36 6.74
C ARG A 75 8.01 6.51 5.83
N LEU A 76 6.77 6.53 5.33
CA LEU A 76 6.30 7.63 4.49
C LEU A 76 6.02 8.89 5.32
N GLY A 77 5.59 8.73 6.58
CA GLY A 77 5.55 9.79 7.57
C GLY A 77 6.93 10.39 7.83
N ASP A 78 7.92 9.54 8.13
CA ASP A 78 9.31 9.98 8.34
C ASP A 78 9.85 10.73 7.10
N TRP A 79 9.59 10.20 5.91
CA TRP A 79 9.98 10.82 4.64
C TRP A 79 9.36 12.20 4.41
N LEU A 80 8.09 12.40 4.84
CA LEU A 80 7.39 13.67 4.77
C LEU A 80 7.96 14.67 5.77
N ASP A 81 8.21 14.24 7.00
CA ASP A 81 8.80 15.09 8.04
C ASP A 81 10.20 15.57 7.62
N ASP A 82 11.02 14.72 7.00
CA ASP A 82 12.32 15.10 6.41
C ASP A 82 12.21 16.16 5.31
N ARG A 83 11.05 16.29 4.66
CA ARG A 83 10.80 17.18 3.50
C ARG A 83 9.85 18.33 3.82
N ARG A 84 9.53 18.53 5.09
CA ARG A 84 8.56 19.53 5.52
C ARG A 84 8.98 20.94 5.09
N GLY A 85 8.04 21.69 4.52
CA GLY A 85 8.28 22.99 3.90
C GLY A 85 8.83 22.96 2.47
N ALA A 86 9.25 21.80 1.94
CA ALA A 86 9.81 21.69 0.59
C ALA A 86 8.75 21.31 -0.47
N LEU A 87 7.67 20.64 -0.09
CA LEU A 87 6.65 20.14 -1.02
C LEU A 87 5.53 21.18 -1.28
N GLY A 88 5.35 22.11 -0.35
CA GLY A 88 4.27 23.09 -0.36
C GLY A 88 3.20 22.70 0.65
N TRP A 89 2.70 23.70 1.38
CA TRP A 89 1.79 23.50 2.52
C TRP A 89 0.50 22.73 2.14
N ASP A 90 0.00 22.93 0.93
CA ASP A 90 -1.17 22.24 0.39
C ASP A 90 -0.92 20.73 0.20
N VAL A 91 0.20 20.37 -0.43
CA VAL A 91 0.60 18.98 -0.65
C VAL A 91 0.88 18.28 0.68
N GLU A 92 1.61 18.94 1.59
CA GLU A 92 1.95 18.41 2.90
C GLU A 92 0.70 18.13 3.73
N THR A 93 -0.27 19.05 3.71
CA THR A 93 -1.55 18.89 4.42
C THR A 93 -2.34 17.69 3.90
N TRP A 94 -2.40 17.50 2.58
CA TRP A 94 -3.12 16.37 2.00
C TRP A 94 -2.41 15.05 2.23
N LEU A 95 -1.08 15.01 2.16
CA LEU A 95 -0.33 13.79 2.43
C LEU A 95 -0.44 13.37 3.90
N ASP A 96 -0.37 14.32 4.83
CA ASP A 96 -0.58 14.07 6.25
C ASP A 96 -1.97 13.46 6.52
N ARG A 97 -3.02 14.02 5.89
CA ARG A 97 -4.39 13.46 5.98
C ARG A 97 -4.46 12.02 5.47
N VAL A 98 -3.87 11.75 4.31
CA VAL A 98 -3.80 10.39 3.73
C VAL A 98 -3.12 9.42 4.70
N LEU A 99 -1.98 9.80 5.29
CA LEU A 99 -1.24 8.96 6.23
C LEU A 99 -2.02 8.69 7.51
N VAL A 100 -2.61 9.73 8.11
CA VAL A 100 -3.48 9.60 9.30
C VAL A 100 -4.70 8.72 8.98
N ARG A 101 -5.29 8.87 7.79
CA ARG A 101 -6.44 8.07 7.37
C ARG A 101 -6.07 6.61 7.18
N ALA A 102 -4.97 6.34 6.47
CA ALA A 102 -4.42 5.00 6.28
C ALA A 102 -4.12 4.32 7.63
N GLY A 103 -3.46 5.04 8.55
CA GLY A 103 -3.21 4.57 9.91
C GLY A 103 -4.49 4.21 10.65
N GLY A 104 -5.54 5.03 10.53
CA GLY A 104 -6.86 4.75 11.10
C GLY A 104 -7.52 3.49 10.54
N VAL A 105 -7.44 3.25 9.22
CA VAL A 105 -7.96 2.01 8.62
C VAL A 105 -7.14 0.80 9.07
N LEU A 106 -5.80 0.92 9.12
CA LEU A 106 -4.90 -0.13 9.62
C LEU A 106 -5.06 -0.43 11.12
N ALA A 107 -5.61 0.51 11.90
CA ALA A 107 -5.89 0.32 13.31
C ALA A 107 -7.21 -0.43 13.56
N ASP A 108 -8.09 -0.56 12.56
CA ASP A 108 -9.35 -1.28 12.71
C ASP A 108 -9.12 -2.80 12.84
N PRO A 109 -9.46 -3.43 13.98
CA PRO A 109 -9.31 -4.86 14.17
C PRO A 109 -10.19 -5.70 13.21
N ALA A 110 -11.30 -5.15 12.71
CA ALA A 110 -12.19 -5.84 11.77
C ALA A 110 -11.56 -5.99 10.37
N LEU A 111 -10.52 -5.21 10.05
CA LEU A 111 -9.87 -5.23 8.74
C LEU A 111 -9.37 -6.63 8.33
N VAL A 112 -8.89 -7.43 9.29
CA VAL A 112 -8.41 -8.80 9.04
C VAL A 112 -9.53 -9.73 8.58
N ALA A 113 -10.76 -9.49 9.04
CA ALA A 113 -11.94 -10.27 8.70
C ALA A 113 -12.56 -9.84 7.36
N GLU A 114 -12.13 -8.71 6.78
CA GLU A 114 -12.66 -8.12 5.55
C GLU A 114 -11.59 -8.12 4.43
N PRO A 115 -11.39 -9.24 3.72
CA PRO A 115 -10.28 -9.38 2.76
C PRO A 115 -10.35 -8.41 1.59
N GLU A 116 -11.54 -8.04 1.11
CA GLU A 116 -11.72 -7.06 0.02
C GLU A 116 -11.28 -5.65 0.44
N ARG A 117 -11.56 -5.29 1.69
CA ARG A 117 -11.19 -4.03 2.31
C ARG A 117 -9.69 -3.96 2.53
N LEU A 118 -9.08 -5.06 3.00
CA LEU A 118 -7.63 -5.19 3.12
C LEU A 118 -6.92 -5.15 1.77
N ALA A 119 -7.46 -5.81 0.75
CA ALA A 119 -6.90 -5.78 -0.61
C ALA A 119 -6.96 -4.37 -1.21
N SER A 120 -8.10 -3.68 -1.04
CA SER A 120 -8.27 -2.29 -1.45
C SER A 120 -7.26 -1.37 -0.76
N LEU A 121 -7.14 -1.46 0.57
CA LEU A 121 -6.16 -0.68 1.33
C LEU A 121 -4.72 -0.97 0.85
N SER A 122 -4.37 -2.24 0.65
CA SER A 122 -3.04 -2.64 0.17
C SER A 122 -2.75 -2.05 -1.20
N ARG A 123 -3.73 -2.03 -2.11
CA ARG A 123 -3.58 -1.41 -3.43
C ARG A 123 -3.37 0.09 -3.33
N LEU A 124 -4.18 0.78 -2.51
CA LEU A 124 -4.06 2.23 -2.33
C LEU A 124 -2.68 2.61 -1.79
N LEU A 125 -2.16 1.86 -0.81
CA LEU A 125 -0.89 2.17 -0.16
C LEU A 125 0.35 1.72 -0.93
N LEU A 126 0.31 0.55 -1.58
CA LEU A 126 1.50 -0.04 -2.22
C LEU A 126 1.60 0.27 -3.71
N VAL A 127 0.52 0.73 -4.34
CA VAL A 127 0.48 1.03 -5.78
C VAL A 127 0.10 2.48 -6.00
N THR A 128 -1.12 2.88 -5.59
CA THR A 128 -1.67 4.18 -5.97
C THR A 128 -0.91 5.35 -5.34
N LEU A 129 -0.63 5.31 -4.05
CA LEU A 129 0.09 6.38 -3.37
C LEU A 129 1.53 6.58 -3.91
N PRO A 130 2.36 5.54 -4.07
CA PRO A 130 3.64 5.66 -4.75
C PRO A 130 3.56 6.25 -6.16
N GLU A 131 2.56 5.85 -6.96
CA GLU A 131 2.35 6.40 -8.30
C GLU A 131 2.00 7.89 -8.26
N VAL A 132 1.12 8.30 -7.34
CA VAL A 132 0.74 9.71 -7.14
C VAL A 132 1.94 10.56 -6.75
N LEU A 133 2.77 10.08 -5.82
CA LEU A 133 3.98 10.79 -5.40
C LEU A 133 5.00 10.90 -6.56
N ARG A 134 5.20 9.81 -7.32
CA ARG A 134 6.10 9.81 -8.49
C ARG A 134 5.62 10.78 -9.58
N GLU A 135 4.33 10.79 -9.89
CA GLU A 135 3.74 11.76 -10.82
C GLU A 135 3.93 13.20 -10.33
N GLY A 136 3.85 13.42 -9.02
CA GLY A 136 4.06 14.73 -8.40
C GLY A 136 5.50 15.25 -8.51
N GLU A 137 6.49 14.36 -8.62
CA GLU A 137 7.91 14.70 -8.81
C GLU A 137 8.31 14.80 -10.29
N ASP A 138 7.45 14.36 -11.22
CA ASP A 138 7.76 14.30 -12.64
C ASP A 138 7.69 15.68 -13.32
N THR A 139 8.85 16.34 -13.37
CA THR A 139 9.00 17.65 -14.03
C THR A 139 8.89 17.59 -15.55
N ALA A 140 9.09 16.41 -16.16
CA ALA A 140 8.97 16.24 -17.60
C ALA A 140 7.50 16.19 -18.04
N PHE A 141 6.63 15.67 -17.16
CA PHE A 141 5.20 15.59 -17.42
C PHE A 141 4.47 16.94 -17.25
N GLU A 142 4.76 17.68 -16.18
CA GLU A 142 4.22 19.04 -15.97
C GLU A 142 5.34 19.93 -15.42
N PRO A 143 5.92 20.84 -16.22
CA PRO A 143 7.04 21.67 -15.79
C PRO A 143 6.63 22.78 -14.81
N ASP A 144 5.40 23.29 -14.89
CA ASP A 144 4.94 24.37 -14.01
C ASP A 144 4.80 23.88 -12.56
N PRO A 145 5.53 24.46 -11.59
CA PRO A 145 5.55 23.97 -10.22
C PRO A 145 4.21 24.14 -9.51
N SER A 146 3.41 25.17 -9.85
CA SER A 146 2.12 25.43 -9.23
C SER A 146 1.06 24.45 -9.74
N ARG A 147 1.06 24.18 -11.06
CA ARG A 147 0.17 23.18 -11.66
C ARG A 147 0.49 21.77 -11.20
N ARG A 148 1.77 21.44 -11.07
CA ARG A 148 2.23 20.14 -10.55
C ARG A 148 1.78 19.93 -9.10
N ARG A 149 1.96 20.94 -8.23
CA ARG A 149 1.44 20.90 -6.84
C ARG A 149 -0.07 20.75 -6.79
N LEU A 150 -0.83 21.53 -7.57
CA LEU A 150 -2.28 21.42 -7.63
C LEU A 150 -2.74 20.02 -8.07
N ARG A 151 -2.11 19.46 -9.11
CA ARG A 151 -2.40 18.10 -9.59
C ARG A 151 -2.12 17.07 -8.50
N LEU A 152 -0.99 17.18 -7.81
CA LEU A 152 -0.64 16.29 -6.70
C LEU A 152 -1.65 16.39 -5.57
N ALA A 153 -2.01 17.61 -5.15
CA ALA A 153 -3.01 17.85 -4.10
C ALA A 153 -4.38 17.23 -4.45
N LEU A 154 -4.86 17.38 -5.70
CA LEU A 154 -6.12 16.78 -6.15
C LEU A 154 -6.09 15.25 -6.15
N ARG A 155 -4.95 14.65 -6.51
CA ARG A 155 -4.77 13.19 -6.46
C ARG A 155 -4.73 12.67 -5.03
N LEU A 156 -4.09 13.40 -4.11
CA LEU A 156 -4.07 13.07 -2.69
C LEU A 156 -5.44 13.23 -2.04
N ASP A 157 -6.21 14.26 -2.40
CA ASP A 157 -7.62 14.42 -1.98
C ASP A 157 -8.48 13.25 -2.47
N HIS A 158 -8.32 12.83 -3.72
CA HIS A 158 -9.02 11.64 -4.22
C HIS A 158 -8.66 10.38 -3.43
N LEU A 159 -7.37 10.17 -3.15
CA LEU A 159 -6.90 9.04 -2.34
C LEU A 159 -7.45 9.07 -0.91
N ASP A 160 -7.52 10.25 -0.28
CA ASP A 160 -8.13 10.43 1.05
C ASP A 160 -9.61 10.05 1.05
N ARG A 161 -10.36 10.37 -0.02
CA ARG A 161 -11.76 9.96 -0.15
C ARG A 161 -11.90 8.45 -0.32
N GLU A 162 -11.03 7.81 -1.11
CA GLU A 162 -11.03 6.34 -1.24
C GLU A 162 -10.70 5.67 0.10
N LEU A 163 -9.70 6.16 0.83
CA LEU A 163 -9.37 5.66 2.16
C LEU A 163 -10.50 5.92 3.16
N THR A 164 -11.23 7.02 3.03
CA THR A 164 -12.42 7.31 3.84
C THR A 164 -13.55 6.34 3.56
N ALA A 165 -13.78 5.96 2.30
CA ALA A 165 -14.76 4.95 1.93
C ALA A 165 -14.43 3.55 2.47
N LEU A 166 -13.15 3.29 2.77
CA LEU A 166 -12.70 2.05 3.42
C LEU A 166 -12.88 2.04 4.94
N ARG A 167 -13.32 3.13 5.58
CA ARG A 167 -13.77 3.04 6.96
C ARG A 167 -15.12 2.32 6.98
N SER A 168 -15.23 1.30 7.82
CA SER A 168 -16.52 0.66 8.10
C SER A 168 -17.54 1.74 8.49
N ALA A 169 -18.73 1.66 7.89
CA ALA A 169 -19.91 2.27 8.50
C ALA A 169 -20.12 1.50 9.81
N ALA A 170 -19.90 2.17 10.93
CA ALA A 170 -20.22 1.64 12.25
C ALA A 170 -21.71 1.30 12.36
#